data_AF-A0AA95JY72-F1
#
_entry.id   AF-A0AA95JY72-F1
#
_cell.length_a   1.000
_cell.length_b   1.000
_cell.length_c   1.000
_cell.angle_alpha   90.00
_cell.angle_beta   90.00
_cell.angle_gamma   90.00
#
_symmetry.space_group_name_H-M   'P 1'
#
loop_
_entity.id
_entity.type
_entity.pdbx_description
1 polymer ?
#
loop_
_entity_poly.entity_id
_entity_poly.type
_entity_poly.pdbx_seq_one_letter_code
_entity_poly.pdbx_strand_id
1 'polypeptide(L)'
;MINFNRRTKIYVNKSPTDMRESYDGLFNRAKNVLRKDPFSGHLFLFINKKRSSCKCLYYDGTGLVIISKRLEKGLFSRINPRYKKEIILTQAEFSLFFEGTDLNKRFVESPAEIRKYTTKSNA
;
A
#
# COMPACT_ATOMS: atom_id res chain seq x y z
N MET A 1 -14.73 -3.34 5.32
CA MET A 1 -13.36 -3.19 4.78
C MET A 1 -12.83 -4.56 4.39
N ILE A 2 -12.00 -4.64 3.35
CA ILE A 2 -11.32 -5.90 3.00
C ILE A 2 -10.42 -6.30 4.18
N ASN A 3 -10.62 -7.50 4.71
CA ASN A 3 -9.91 -7.96 5.89
C ASN A 3 -8.56 -8.53 5.48
N PHE A 4 -7.51 -7.72 5.58
CA PHE A 4 -6.14 -8.16 5.36
C PHE A 4 -5.57 -8.75 6.66
N ASN A 5 -4.71 -9.76 6.53
CA ASN A 5 -4.01 -10.31 7.70
C ASN A 5 -3.01 -9.26 8.23
N ARG A 6 -2.69 -9.28 9.53
CA ARG A 6 -1.79 -8.29 10.18
C ARG A 6 -0.38 -8.19 9.57
N ARG A 7 0.09 -9.23 8.90
CA ARG A 7 1.37 -9.31 8.17
C ARG A 7 1.27 -8.76 6.74
N THR A 8 0.07 -8.45 6.25
CA THR A 8 -0.12 -7.83 4.94
C THR A 8 0.46 -6.42 4.98
N LYS A 9 1.51 -6.23 4.19
CA LYS A 9 2.15 -4.93 3.99
C LYS A 9 1.49 -4.20 2.83
N ILE A 10 1.36 -2.88 2.97
CA ILE A 10 0.86 -2.00 1.91
C ILE A 10 2.04 -1.22 1.34
N TYR A 11 2.53 -1.63 0.18
CA TYR A 11 3.63 -0.96 -0.51
C TYR A 11 3.11 0.20 -1.34
N VAL A 12 3.67 1.39 -1.13
CA VAL A 12 3.22 2.60 -1.83
C VAL A 12 4.12 2.91 -3.01
N ASN A 13 3.55 2.99 -4.21
CA ASN A 13 4.22 3.56 -5.37
C ASN A 13 4.34 5.08 -5.19
N LYS A 14 5.58 5.56 -5.07
CA LYS A 14 5.90 6.99 -4.89
C LYS A 14 5.68 7.82 -6.15
N SER A 15 5.73 7.18 -7.32
CA SER A 15 5.59 7.85 -8.62
C SER A 15 4.10 7.93 -9.01
N PRO A 16 3.65 9.05 -9.60
CA PRO A 16 2.30 9.15 -10.14
C PRO A 16 1.97 7.98 -11.07
N THR A 17 0.79 7.41 -10.89
CA THR A 17 0.30 6.29 -11.72
C THR A 17 -0.86 6.75 -12.60
N ASP A 18 -0.90 6.28 -13.83
CA ASP A 18 -2.04 6.47 -14.72
C ASP A 18 -3.19 5.57 -14.26
N MET A 19 -4.33 6.16 -13.90
CA MET A 19 -5.49 5.41 -13.40
C MET A 19 -6.25 4.66 -14.50
N ARG A 20 -5.84 4.79 -15.78
CA ARG A 20 -6.31 3.94 -16.88
C ARG A 20 -5.69 2.54 -16.84
N GLU A 21 -4.56 2.38 -16.15
CA GLU A 21 -3.93 1.07 -16.01
C GLU A 21 -4.82 0.12 -15.20
N SER A 22 -4.98 -1.10 -15.73
CA SER A 22 -5.69 -2.22 -15.11
C SER A 22 -4.69 -3.26 -14.61
N TYR A 23 -5.07 -4.55 -14.57
CA TYR A 23 -4.28 -5.65 -14.01
C TYR A 23 -2.82 -5.65 -14.46
N ASP A 24 -2.55 -5.78 -15.77
CA ASP A 24 -1.17 -5.94 -16.26
C ASP A 24 -0.30 -4.69 -16.04
N GLY A 25 -0.88 -3.50 -16.20
CA GLY A 25 -0.16 -2.24 -15.97
C GLY A 25 0.25 -2.08 -14.51
N LEU A 26 -0.70 -2.30 -13.59
CA LEU A 26 -0.43 -2.23 -12.16
C LEU A 26 0.47 -3.37 -11.68
N PHE A 27 0.31 -4.57 -12.24
CA PHE A 27 1.17 -5.72 -11.98
C PHE A 27 2.62 -5.41 -12.37
N ASN A 28 2.81 -4.86 -13.56
CA ASN A 28 4.12 -4.43 -14.06
C ASN A 28 4.75 -3.38 -13.14
N ARG A 29 3.97 -2.45 -12.57
CA ARG A 29 4.48 -1.48 -11.59
C ARG A 29 4.87 -2.13 -10.28
N ALA A 30 4.06 -3.04 -9.74
CA ALA A 30 4.41 -3.78 -8.54
C ALA A 30 5.71 -4.57 -8.73
N LYS A 31 5.84 -5.27 -9.87
CA LYS A 31 7.02 -6.07 -10.21
C LYS A 31 8.27 -5.25 -10.50
N ASN A 32 8.18 -4.26 -11.40
CA ASN A 32 9.36 -3.61 -11.95
C ASN A 32 9.70 -2.27 -11.29
N VAL A 33 8.70 -1.55 -10.77
CA VAL A 33 8.93 -0.27 -10.06
C VAL A 33 9.14 -0.52 -8.57
N LEU A 34 8.23 -1.26 -7.95
CA LEU A 34 8.31 -1.58 -6.52
C LEU A 34 9.22 -2.77 -6.21
N ARG A 35 9.62 -3.55 -7.23
CA ARG A 35 10.49 -4.73 -7.09
C ARG A 35 9.94 -5.75 -6.09
N LYS A 36 8.62 -5.93 -6.08
CA LYS A 36 7.91 -6.91 -5.24
C LYS A 36 7.18 -7.91 -6.12
N ASP A 37 6.95 -9.09 -5.58
CA ASP A 37 6.10 -10.09 -6.20
C ASP A 37 4.61 -9.69 -6.05
N PRO A 38 3.87 -9.45 -7.15
CA PRO A 38 2.45 -9.12 -7.08
C PRO A 38 1.57 -10.26 -6.55
N PHE A 39 2.07 -11.51 -6.54
CA PHE A 39 1.36 -12.68 -5.99
C PHE A 39 1.59 -12.90 -4.49
N SER A 40 2.42 -12.08 -3.84
CA SER A 40 2.81 -12.24 -2.42
C SER A 40 1.67 -12.09 -1.39
N GLY A 41 0.44 -11.78 -1.81
CA GLY A 41 -0.68 -11.46 -0.91
C GLY A 41 -0.54 -10.10 -0.22
N HIS A 42 0.47 -9.31 -0.59
CA HIS A 42 0.61 -7.92 -0.20
C HIS A 42 -0.21 -6.99 -1.10
N LEU A 43 -0.49 -5.78 -0.60
CA LEU A 43 -1.25 -4.78 -1.33
C LEU A 43 -0.31 -3.70 -1.87
N PHE A 44 -0.56 -3.28 -3.10
CA PHE A 44 0.23 -2.26 -3.80
C PHE A 44 -0.64 -1.05 -4.06
N LEU A 45 -0.31 0.07 -3.43
CA LEU A 45 -1.06 1.33 -3.51
C LEU A 45 -0.47 2.25 -4.57
N PHE A 46 -1.32 2.67 -5.49
CA PHE A 46 -1.01 3.58 -6.59
C PHE A 46 -1.88 4.83 -6.51
N ILE A 47 -1.29 6.00 -6.69
CA ILE A 47 -1.98 7.29 -6.57
C ILE A 47 -1.78 8.07 -7.87
N ASN A 48 -2.84 8.73 -8.33
CA ASN A 48 -2.75 9.57 -9.52
C ASN A 48 -1.97 10.87 -9.24
N LYS A 49 -1.51 11.56 -10.29
CA LYS A 49 -0.73 12.81 -10.16
C LYS A 49 -1.46 13.88 -9.33
N LYS A 50 -2.78 13.98 -9.49
CA LYS A 50 -3.61 14.97 -8.77
C LYS A 50 -3.88 14.58 -7.30
N ARG A 51 -3.66 13.32 -6.92
CA ARG A 51 -4.07 12.70 -5.64
C ARG A 51 -5.58 12.68 -5.40
N SER A 52 -6.39 12.78 -6.44
CA SER A 52 -7.86 12.67 -6.34
C SER A 52 -8.34 11.22 -6.40
N SER A 53 -7.49 10.30 -6.85
CA SER A 53 -7.84 8.90 -7.07
C SER A 53 -6.67 8.00 -6.74
N CYS A 54 -6.98 6.81 -6.23
CA CYS A 54 -6.01 5.76 -6.00
C CYS A 54 -6.55 4.41 -6.49
N LYS A 55 -5.63 3.50 -6.80
CA LYS A 55 -5.90 2.09 -7.02
C LYS A 55 -5.03 1.25 -6.11
N CYS A 56 -5.56 0.11 -5.70
CA CYS A 56 -4.84 -0.92 -4.99
C CYS A 56 -4.87 -2.20 -5.81
N LEU A 57 -3.72 -2.84 -6.01
CA LEU A 57 -3.63 -4.19 -6.57
C LEU A 57 -3.26 -5.16 -5.43
N TYR A 58 -3.93 -6.30 -5.35
CA TYR A 58 -3.51 -7.41 -4.48
C TYR A 58 -3.93 -8.75 -5.09
N TYR A 59 -3.24 -9.82 -4.72
CA TYR A 59 -3.63 -11.20 -5.06
C TYR A 59 -4.31 -11.83 -3.84
N ASP A 60 -5.52 -12.35 -4.00
CA ASP A 60 -6.31 -12.92 -2.90
C ASP A 60 -6.07 -14.42 -2.66
N GLY A 61 -5.16 -15.03 -3.42
CA GLY A 61 -4.91 -16.47 -3.43
C GLY A 61 -5.59 -17.21 -4.59
N THR A 62 -6.58 -16.57 -5.23
CA THR A 62 -7.29 -17.13 -6.38
C THR A 62 -7.16 -16.24 -7.63
N GLY A 63 -7.08 -14.92 -7.45
CA GLY A 63 -7.02 -13.96 -8.54
C GLY A 63 -6.45 -12.61 -8.14
N LEU A 64 -6.11 -11.81 -9.15
CA LEU A 64 -5.76 -10.41 -8.96
C LEU A 64 -7.03 -9.58 -8.74
N VAL A 65 -6.99 -8.71 -7.74
CA VAL A 65 -8.09 -7.83 -7.39
C VAL A 65 -7.61 -6.38 -7.45
N ILE A 66 -8.41 -5.52 -8.09
CA ILE A 66 -8.21 -4.08 -8.12
C ILE A 66 -9.30 -3.41 -7.30
N ILE A 67 -8.88 -2.61 -6.32
CA ILE A 67 -9.75 -1.68 -5.61
C ILE A 67 -9.47 -0.29 -6.16
N SER A 68 -10.48 0.43 -6.62
CA SER A 68 -10.35 1.79 -7.13
C SER A 68 -11.19 2.75 -6.30
N LYS A 69 -10.60 3.84 -5.82
CA LYS A 69 -11.32 4.90 -5.09
C LYS A 69 -11.00 6.26 -5.68
N ARG A 70 -12.04 7.06 -5.91
CA ARG A 70 -11.95 8.48 -6.21
C ARG A 70 -12.59 9.23 -5.05
N LEU A 71 -11.93 10.29 -4.57
CA LEU A 71 -12.53 11.19 -3.61
C LEU A 71 -13.44 12.17 -4.36
N GLU A 72 -14.68 12.30 -3.89
CA GLU A 72 -15.62 13.30 -4.41
C GLU A 72 -15.18 14.73 -4.02
N LYS A 73 -14.53 14.87 -2.86
CA LYS A 73 -13.96 16.13 -2.38
C LYS A 73 -12.63 15.89 -1.66
N GLY A 74 -11.69 16.83 -1.82
CA GLY A 74 -10.37 16.75 -1.21
C GLY A 74 -9.39 15.88 -1.99
N LEU A 75 -8.22 15.64 -1.41
CA LEU A 75 -7.11 14.91 -2.03
C LEU A 75 -6.51 13.94 -1.02
N PHE A 76 -6.13 12.75 -1.48
CA PHE A 76 -5.35 11.80 -0.70
C PHE A 76 -4.06 12.44 -0.19
N SER A 77 -3.62 12.07 1.01
CA SER A 77 -2.41 12.58 1.64
C SER A 77 -1.18 12.54 0.72
N ARG A 78 -0.30 13.55 0.83
CA ARG A 78 0.94 13.60 0.02
C ARG A 78 1.88 12.49 0.47
N ILE A 79 2.35 11.72 -0.50
CA ILE A 79 3.48 10.80 -0.33
C ILE A 79 4.73 11.55 -0.76
N ASN A 80 5.76 11.60 0.09
CA ASN A 80 7.02 12.29 -0.24
C ASN A 80 7.81 11.46 -1.27
N PRO A 81 7.91 11.89 -2.54
CA PRO A 81 8.60 11.11 -3.56
C PRO A 81 10.12 11.05 -3.33
N ARG A 82 10.68 12.00 -2.58
CA ARG A 82 12.12 12.09 -2.27
C ARG A 82 12.53 11.26 -1.07
N TYR A 83 11.59 10.61 -0.37
CA TYR A 83 11.93 9.69 0.70
C TYR A 83 12.72 8.52 0.12
N LYS A 84 13.97 8.31 0.59
CA LYS A 84 14.90 7.35 -0.02
C LYS A 84 14.46 5.91 0.14
N LYS A 85 13.82 5.57 1.26
CA LYS A 85 13.39 4.20 1.56
C LYS A 85 12.03 3.88 0.92
N GLU A 86 11.65 2.62 0.98
CA GLU A 86 10.29 2.17 0.69
C GLU A 86 9.32 2.81 1.69
N ILE A 87 8.10 3.12 1.23
CA ILE A 87 7.01 3.54 2.09
C ILE A 87 6.07 2.36 2.20
N ILE A 88 5.93 1.85 3.41
CA ILE A 88 5.09 0.71 3.74
C ILE A 88 4.10 1.18 4.78
N LEU A 89 2.80 1.10 4.47
CA LEU A 89 1.75 1.43 5.41
C LEU A 89 1.32 0.17 6.18
N THR A 90 0.99 0.35 7.45
CA THR A 90 0.19 -0.62 8.19
C THR A 90 -1.26 -0.60 7.72
N GLN A 91 -2.04 -1.61 8.11
CA GLN A 91 -3.47 -1.65 7.81
C GLN A 91 -4.21 -0.43 8.37
N ALA A 92 -3.84 0.03 9.57
CA ALA A 92 -4.45 1.21 10.20
C ALA A 92 -4.13 2.50 9.44
N GLU A 93 -2.85 2.70 9.08
CA GLU A 93 -2.41 3.83 8.27
C GLU A 93 -3.06 3.84 6.89
N PHE A 94 -3.15 2.67 6.24
CA PHE A 94 -3.85 2.53 4.97
C PHE A 94 -5.34 2.85 5.11
N SER A 95 -6.00 2.44 6.19
CA SER A 95 -7.43 2.72 6.41
C SER A 95 -7.67 4.22 6.53
N LEU A 96 -6.86 4.92 7.34
CA LEU A 96 -6.93 6.38 7.46
C LEU A 96 -6.65 7.09 6.13
N PHE A 97 -5.62 6.63 5.41
CA PHE A 97 -5.32 7.12 4.07
C PHE A 97 -6.50 6.93 3.11
N PHE A 98 -7.09 5.73 3.11
CA PHE A 98 -8.13 5.34 2.18
C PHE A 98 -9.42 6.10 2.44
N GLU A 99 -9.71 6.49 3.69
CA GLU A 99 -10.81 7.41 4.02
C GLU A 99 -10.57 8.87 3.57
N GLY A 100 -9.38 9.19 3.02
CA GLY A 100 -9.05 10.54 2.57
C GLY A 100 -8.61 11.46 3.70
N THR A 101 -8.23 10.91 4.86
CA THR A 101 -7.74 11.70 5.99
C THR A 101 -6.36 12.28 5.68
N ASP A 102 -6.10 13.51 6.14
CA ASP A 102 -4.77 14.12 6.10
C ASP A 102 -3.86 13.48 7.15
N LEU A 103 -2.96 12.61 6.71
CA LEU A 103 -2.01 11.88 7.55
C LEU A 103 -1.00 12.79 8.24
N ASN A 104 -0.80 14.03 7.75
CA ASN A 104 0.08 14.99 8.43
C ASN A 104 -0.48 15.45 9.78
N LYS A 105 -1.79 15.27 10.03
CA LYS A 105 -2.48 15.74 11.23
C LYS A 105 -2.66 14.67 12.31
N ARG A 106 -2.28 13.42 12.06
CA ARG A 106 -2.41 12.28 12.99
C ARG A 106 -1.31 11.27 12.71
N PHE A 107 -0.12 11.51 13.23
CA PHE A 107 0.84 10.42 13.45
C PHE A 107 0.51 9.79 14.80
N VAL A 108 -0.08 8.58 14.76
CA VAL A 108 0.08 7.60 15.82
C VAL A 108 1.18 6.68 15.30
N GLU A 109 2.30 6.59 16.00
CA GLU A 109 3.34 5.62 15.63
C GLU A 109 2.71 4.23 15.66
N SER A 110 2.63 3.57 14.50
CA SER A 110 2.20 2.17 14.45
C SER A 110 3.16 1.34 15.31
N PRO A 111 2.68 0.55 16.29
CA PRO A 111 3.55 -0.32 17.07
C PRO A 111 4.37 -1.23 16.16
N ALA A 112 5.68 -1.28 16.37
CA ALA A 112 6.55 -2.14 15.59
C ALA A 112 6.16 -3.63 15.76
N GLU A 113 6.31 -4.43 14.71
CA GLU A 113 6.18 -5.89 14.85
C GLU A 113 7.21 -6.40 15.86
N ILE A 114 6.74 -7.05 16.93
CA ILE A 114 7.61 -7.74 17.88
C ILE A 114 8.20 -8.95 17.15
N ARG A 115 9.47 -8.85 16.74
CA ARG A 115 10.25 -10.01 16.31
C ARG A 115 10.45 -10.92 17.51
N LYS A 116 9.66 -11.99 17.62
CA LYS A 116 9.96 -13.07 18.57
C LYS A 116 11.31 -13.67 18.14
N TYR A 117 12.34 -13.49 18.94
CA TYR A 117 13.60 -14.22 18.76
C TYR A 117 13.28 -15.71 18.78
N THR A 118 13.64 -16.41 17.71
CA THR A 118 13.67 -17.87 17.72
C THR A 118 14.84 -18.24 18.60
N THR A 119 14.57 -18.57 19.87
CA THR A 119 15.55 -19.23 20.73
C THR A 119 15.92 -20.53 20.02
N LYS A 120 17.08 -20.60 19.38
CA LYS A 120 17.66 -21.88 19.00
C LYS A 120 17.99 -22.61 20.30
N SER A 121 17.09 -23.48 20.74
CA SER A 121 17.43 -24.54 21.68
C SER A 121 18.28 -25.55 20.91
N ASN A 122 19.59 -25.42 20.98
CA ASN A 122 20.47 -26.52 20.65
C ASN A 122 20.97 -27.09 21.99
N ALA A 123 20.44 -28.27 22.28
CA ALA A 123 21.03 -29.26 23.15
C ALA A 123 22.41 -29.70 22.62
#